data_AF-A0A3L9Y709-F1
#
_entry.id   AF-A0A3L9Y709-F1
#
_cell.length_a   1.000
_cell.length_b   1.000
_cell.length_c   1.000
_cell.angle_alpha   90.00
_cell.angle_beta   90.00
_cell.angle_gamma   90.00
#
_symmetry.space_group_name_H-M   'P 1'
#
loop_
_entity.id
_entity.type
_entity.pdbx_description
1 polymer ?
#
loop_
_entity_poly.entity_id
_entity_poly.type
_entity_poly.pdbx_seq_one_letter_code
_entity_poly.pdbx_strand_id
1 'polypeptide(L)'
;MPMTPKPSVLRTDAAGLAAFEGDALLVLEISKREIETANIASALERLHAIAESRETALRYQECLVIQVVGYDTDPRELAEIPEVRAFFARLAKEWPHWMWFLHRRVGAIHLLMALLCKVKIHRRGASTGTEFLDRYELAAQMADLFQRGNAMFEAFGISEGEAEASCESACAELVP
;
A
#
# COMPACT_ATOMS: atom_id res chain seq x y z
N MET A 1 6.41 -30.34 20.59
CA MET A 1 6.49 -29.27 19.57
C MET A 1 5.85 -28.03 20.19
N PRO A 2 6.54 -26.88 20.28
CA PRO A 2 5.87 -25.66 20.70
C PRO A 2 4.78 -25.35 19.68
N MET A 3 3.54 -25.24 20.14
CA MET A 3 2.40 -24.86 19.30
C MET A 3 2.64 -23.43 18.83
N THR A 4 2.81 -23.23 17.53
CA THR A 4 2.78 -21.90 16.93
C THR A 4 1.44 -21.26 17.33
N PRO A 5 1.44 -20.09 17.99
CA PRO A 5 0.19 -19.45 18.38
C PRO A 5 -0.69 -19.26 17.14
N LYS A 6 -1.99 -19.55 17.28
CA LYS A 6 -2.94 -19.36 16.18
C LYS A 6 -2.94 -17.88 15.79
N PRO A 7 -2.89 -17.56 14.49
CA PRO A 7 -3.04 -16.18 14.05
C PRO A 7 -4.39 -15.62 14.54
N SER A 8 -4.38 -14.40 15.06
CA SER A 8 -5.58 -13.69 15.51
C SER A 8 -5.78 -12.46 14.64
N VAL A 9 -7.04 -12.09 14.40
CA VAL A 9 -7.41 -10.91 13.61
C VAL A 9 -8.05 -9.90 14.54
N LEU A 10 -7.44 -8.72 14.63
CA LEU A 10 -7.98 -7.56 15.34
C LEU A 10 -8.51 -6.56 14.32
N ARG A 11 -9.79 -6.23 14.40
CA ARG A 11 -10.38 -5.12 13.65
C ARG A 11 -10.40 -3.89 14.53
N THR A 12 -9.81 -2.81 14.04
CA THR A 12 -9.70 -1.53 14.76
C THR A 12 -9.70 -0.35 13.79
N ASP A 13 -9.96 0.84 14.31
CA ASP A 13 -9.79 2.12 13.63
C ASP A 13 -8.38 2.72 13.88
N ALA A 14 -8.18 3.98 13.50
CA ALA A 14 -6.93 4.70 13.72
C ALA A 14 -6.54 4.80 15.20
N ALA A 15 -7.51 4.96 16.11
CA ALA A 15 -7.23 5.10 17.53
C ALA A 15 -6.71 3.79 18.14
N GLY A 16 -7.36 2.66 17.85
CA GLY A 16 -6.85 1.38 18.34
C GLY A 16 -5.60 0.90 17.59
N LEU A 17 -5.34 1.37 16.37
CA LEU A 17 -4.06 1.15 15.69
C LEU A 17 -2.92 1.93 16.35
N ALA A 18 -3.15 3.20 16.71
CA ALA A 18 -2.19 4.02 17.45
C ALA A 18 -1.87 3.45 18.84
N ALA A 19 -2.85 2.83 19.50
CA ALA A 19 -2.66 2.16 20.79
C ALA A 19 -2.04 0.75 20.70
N PHE A 20 -1.80 0.21 19.50
CA PHE A 20 -1.27 -1.14 19.33
C PHE A 20 0.26 -1.16 19.42
N GLU A 21 0.79 -1.99 20.31
CA GLU A 21 2.24 -2.06 20.60
C GLU A 21 2.96 -3.31 20.03
N GLY A 22 2.22 -4.27 19.47
CA GLY A 22 2.78 -5.53 18.96
C GLY A 22 3.22 -5.46 17.49
N ASP A 23 3.79 -6.57 17.02
CA ASP A 23 4.08 -6.79 15.59
C ASP A 23 2.85 -7.40 14.90
N ALA A 24 2.46 -6.85 13.75
CA ALA A 24 1.31 -7.35 12.99
C ALA A 24 1.44 -7.07 11.49
N LEU A 25 0.85 -7.94 10.68
CA LEU A 25 0.50 -7.60 9.30
C LEU A 25 -0.68 -6.63 9.34
N LEU A 26 -0.50 -5.45 8.76
CA LEU A 26 -1.54 -4.42 8.68
C LEU A 26 -2.35 -4.58 7.40
N VAL A 27 -3.67 -4.65 7.55
CA VAL A 27 -4.59 -4.68 6.40
C VAL A 27 -5.35 -3.35 6.37
N LEU A 28 -5.01 -2.50 5.41
CA LEU A 28 -5.77 -1.28 5.13
C LEU A 28 -7.02 -1.66 4.34
N GLU A 29 -8.11 -1.91 5.06
CA GLU A 29 -9.44 -2.08 4.48
C GLU A 29 -9.94 -0.72 3.95
N ILE A 30 -10.29 -0.68 2.67
CA ILE A 30 -10.91 0.45 1.98
C ILE A 30 -12.24 -0.03 1.41
N SER A 31 -13.34 0.53 1.90
CA SER A 31 -14.67 0.13 1.46
C SER A 31 -15.08 0.77 0.13
N LYS A 32 -15.93 0.07 -0.62
CA LYS A 32 -16.63 0.62 -1.78
C LYS A 32 -17.33 1.94 -1.47
N ARG A 33 -17.92 2.07 -0.28
CA ARG A 33 -18.54 3.33 0.17
C ARG A 33 -17.53 4.47 0.27
N GLU A 34 -16.35 4.26 0.85
CA GLU A 34 -15.28 5.28 0.89
C GLU A 34 -14.87 5.70 -0.52
N ILE A 35 -14.75 4.74 -1.45
CA ILE A 35 -14.37 4.99 -2.85
C ILE A 35 -15.45 5.77 -3.60
N GLU A 36 -16.71 5.32 -3.57
CA GLU A 36 -17.82 5.95 -4.29
C GLU A 36 -18.16 7.35 -3.76
N THR A 37 -17.92 7.60 -2.46
CA THR A 37 -18.06 8.93 -1.86
C THR A 37 -16.79 9.77 -1.94
N ALA A 38 -15.72 9.24 -2.53
CA ALA A 38 -14.41 9.88 -2.66
C ALA A 38 -13.82 10.38 -1.32
N ASN A 39 -14.16 9.69 -0.23
CA ASN A 39 -13.77 10.02 1.13
C ASN A 39 -12.44 9.36 1.50
N ILE A 40 -11.35 10.07 1.26
CA ILE A 40 -10.00 9.61 1.62
C ILE A 40 -9.63 9.88 3.08
N ALA A 41 -10.40 10.70 3.81
CA ALA A 41 -10.01 11.18 5.14
C ALA A 41 -9.83 10.02 6.14
N SER A 42 -10.76 9.06 6.13
CA SER A 42 -10.69 7.91 7.03
C SER A 42 -9.46 7.02 6.75
N ALA A 43 -9.10 6.85 5.47
CA ALA A 43 -7.89 6.12 5.08
C ALA A 43 -6.61 6.88 5.49
N LEU A 44 -6.59 8.21 5.31
CA LEU A 44 -5.49 9.07 5.73
C LEU A 44 -5.27 9.02 7.24
N GLU A 45 -6.33 9.09 8.06
CA GLU A 45 -6.22 8.97 9.51
C GLU A 45 -5.52 7.67 9.93
N ARG A 46 -5.89 6.53 9.33
CA ARG A 46 -5.25 5.22 9.60
C ARG A 46 -3.79 5.19 9.13
N LEU A 47 -3.49 5.77 7.97
CA LEU A 47 -2.13 5.83 7.42
C LEU A 47 -1.21 6.77 8.21
N HIS A 48 -1.75 7.86 8.77
CA HIS A 48 -0.98 8.74 9.65
C HIS A 48 -0.63 8.08 10.97
N ALA A 49 -1.51 7.24 11.53
CA ALA A 49 -1.23 6.52 12.79
C ALA A 49 0.02 5.61 12.71
N ILE A 50 0.29 5.00 11.55
CA ILE A 50 1.48 4.14 11.38
C ILE A 50 2.76 4.92 11.08
N ALA A 51 2.62 6.17 10.63
CA ALA A 51 3.71 7.07 10.28
C ALA A 51 3.79 8.28 11.23
N GLU A 52 3.36 8.12 12.49
CA GLU A 52 3.32 9.18 13.48
C GLU A 52 4.69 9.43 14.14
N SER A 53 5.48 8.36 14.32
CA SER A 53 6.80 8.44 14.94
C SER A 53 7.82 7.52 14.27
N ARG A 54 9.10 7.69 14.63
CA ARG A 54 10.18 6.79 14.21
C ARG A 54 9.88 5.35 14.63
N GLU A 55 9.40 5.15 15.85
CA GLU A 55 9.11 3.84 16.41
C GLU A 55 8.02 3.12 15.62
N THR A 56 6.92 3.80 15.28
CA THR A 56 5.83 3.19 14.49
C THR A 56 6.27 2.96 13.04
N ALA A 57 7.03 3.89 12.46
CA ALA A 57 7.55 3.75 11.10
C ALA A 57 8.48 2.52 10.97
N LEU A 58 9.34 2.28 11.96
CA LEU A 58 10.21 1.10 11.98
C LEU A 58 9.42 -0.19 12.27
N ARG A 59 8.48 -0.15 13.24
CA ARG A 59 7.66 -1.32 13.59
C ARG A 59 6.86 -1.85 12.41
N TYR A 60 6.29 -0.95 11.61
CA TYR A 60 5.40 -1.32 10.50
C TYR A 60 6.07 -1.24 9.13
N GLN A 61 7.41 -1.16 9.09
CA GLN A 61 8.16 -1.27 7.85
C GLN A 61 7.76 -2.56 7.13
N GLU A 62 7.39 -2.44 5.84
CA GLU A 62 7.00 -3.58 5.01
C GLU A 62 5.84 -4.45 5.57
N CYS A 63 4.97 -3.90 6.42
CA CYS A 63 3.85 -4.63 7.04
C CYS A 63 2.47 -4.34 6.44
N LEU A 64 2.33 -3.41 5.49
CA LEU A 64 1.04 -2.92 5.01
C LEU A 64 0.55 -3.64 3.75
N VAL A 65 -0.69 -4.14 3.78
CA VAL A 65 -1.42 -4.67 2.63
C VAL A 65 -2.69 -3.86 2.41
N ILE A 66 -3.06 -3.64 1.15
CA ILE A 66 -4.29 -2.94 0.78
C ILE A 66 -5.38 -3.98 0.49
N GLN A 67 -6.56 -3.79 1.08
CA GLN A 67 -7.73 -4.60 0.77
C GLN A 67 -8.92 -3.70 0.41
N VAL A 68 -9.39 -3.79 -0.84
CA VAL A 68 -10.62 -3.11 -1.27
C VAL A 68 -11.80 -4.06 -1.11
N VAL A 69 -12.85 -3.64 -0.41
CA VAL A 69 -14.02 -4.49 -0.10
C VAL A 69 -15.32 -3.95 -0.71
N GLY A 70 -16.24 -4.84 -1.09
CA GLY A 70 -17.56 -4.48 -1.64
C GLY A 70 -17.62 -4.40 -3.18
N TYR A 71 -16.54 -4.75 -3.86
CA TYR A 71 -16.48 -4.91 -5.33
C TYR A 71 -16.50 -6.38 -5.77
N ASP A 72 -16.78 -7.32 -4.86
CA ASP A 72 -16.72 -8.78 -5.10
C ASP A 72 -17.62 -9.26 -6.25
N THR A 73 -18.66 -8.51 -6.59
CA THR A 73 -19.60 -8.80 -7.69
C THR A 73 -19.32 -8.00 -8.97
N ASP A 74 -18.35 -7.08 -8.96
CA ASP A 74 -17.96 -6.33 -10.16
C ASP A 74 -17.06 -7.24 -11.02
N PRO A 75 -17.37 -7.44 -12.32
CA PRO A 75 -16.57 -8.31 -13.18
C PRO A 75 -15.22 -7.70 -13.60
N ARG A 76 -14.98 -6.42 -13.30
CA ARG A 76 -13.73 -5.71 -13.61
C ARG A 76 -12.73 -5.90 -12.48
N GLU A 77 -11.44 -5.93 -12.82
CA GLU A 77 -10.39 -5.80 -11.81
C GLU A 77 -10.36 -4.37 -11.27
N LEU A 78 -9.87 -4.18 -10.04
CA LEU A 78 -9.78 -2.86 -9.40
C LEU A 78 -9.10 -1.80 -10.28
N ALA A 79 -8.06 -2.19 -11.03
CA ALA A 79 -7.32 -1.30 -11.92
C ALA A 79 -8.08 -0.89 -13.20
N GLU A 80 -9.23 -1.50 -13.50
CA GLU A 80 -10.14 -1.12 -14.58
C GLU A 80 -11.32 -0.27 -14.09
N ILE A 81 -11.48 -0.10 -12.77
CA ILE A 81 -12.57 0.65 -12.16
C ILE A 81 -12.15 2.12 -11.97
N PRO A 82 -12.71 3.09 -12.71
CA PRO A 82 -12.22 4.48 -12.71
C PRO A 82 -12.26 5.15 -11.33
N GLU A 83 -13.31 4.94 -10.57
CA GLU A 83 -13.48 5.52 -9.23
C GLU A 83 -12.46 4.98 -8.23
N VAL A 84 -12.09 3.69 -8.33
CA VAL A 84 -11.03 3.08 -7.51
C VAL A 84 -9.70 3.74 -7.84
N ARG A 85 -9.35 3.84 -9.13
CA ARG A 85 -8.11 4.51 -9.57
C ARG A 85 -8.06 5.96 -9.12
N ALA A 86 -9.15 6.71 -9.27
CA ALA A 86 -9.23 8.10 -8.87
C ALA A 86 -9.07 8.27 -7.35
N PHE A 87 -9.63 7.36 -6.56
CA PHE A 87 -9.45 7.34 -5.10
C PHE A 87 -7.98 7.13 -4.72
N PHE A 88 -7.33 6.10 -5.26
CA PHE A 88 -5.92 5.80 -4.94
C PHE A 88 -4.96 6.87 -5.49
N ALA A 89 -5.23 7.47 -6.64
CA ALA A 89 -4.44 8.58 -7.16
C ALA A 89 -4.47 9.80 -6.20
N ARG A 90 -5.64 10.12 -5.63
CA ARG A 90 -5.76 11.17 -4.60
C ARG A 90 -5.06 10.77 -3.31
N LEU A 91 -5.29 9.55 -2.83
CA LEU A 91 -4.70 9.08 -1.59
C LEU A 91 -3.15 9.04 -1.66
N ALA A 92 -2.58 8.57 -2.77
CA ALA A 92 -1.13 8.54 -3.00
C ALA A 92 -0.51 9.92 -3.21
N LYS A 93 -1.32 10.91 -3.60
CA LYS A 93 -0.89 12.31 -3.64
C LYS A 93 -0.75 12.88 -2.22
N GLU A 94 -1.73 12.64 -1.36
CA GLU A 94 -1.78 13.18 0.00
C GLU A 94 -0.86 12.44 0.99
N TRP A 95 -0.64 11.13 0.80
CA TRP A 95 0.23 10.34 1.66
C TRP A 95 1.30 9.62 0.81
N PRO A 96 2.55 10.11 0.76
CA PRO A 96 3.57 9.58 -0.15
C PRO A 96 4.42 8.43 0.40
N HIS A 97 4.23 8.00 1.65
CA HIS A 97 5.14 7.07 2.33
C HIS A 97 4.97 5.58 1.98
N TRP A 98 4.15 5.26 0.97
CA TRP A 98 3.77 3.89 0.59
C TRP A 98 4.93 2.90 0.48
N MET A 99 6.01 3.28 -0.19
CA MET A 99 7.10 2.35 -0.49
C MET A 99 7.80 1.81 0.75
N TRP A 100 7.79 2.58 1.85
CA TRP A 100 8.33 2.15 3.14
C TRP A 100 7.45 1.09 3.82
N PHE A 101 6.13 1.28 3.78
CA PHE A 101 5.18 0.46 4.54
C PHE A 101 4.65 -0.75 3.79
N LEU A 102 4.54 -0.70 2.45
CA LEU A 102 3.91 -1.79 1.68
C LEU A 102 4.66 -3.12 1.80
N HIS A 103 3.91 -4.17 2.13
CA HIS A 103 4.42 -5.52 2.31
C HIS A 103 5.02 -6.09 1.04
N ARG A 104 6.15 -6.79 1.19
CA ARG A 104 6.86 -7.46 0.10
C ARG A 104 6.30 -8.87 -0.14
N ARG A 105 6.31 -9.37 -1.37
CA ARG A 105 5.97 -10.73 -1.79
C ARG A 105 4.48 -11.09 -1.84
N VAL A 106 3.59 -10.15 -1.52
CA VAL A 106 2.13 -10.34 -1.61
C VAL A 106 1.49 -9.47 -2.68
N GLY A 107 2.31 -8.80 -3.51
CA GLY A 107 1.84 -7.96 -4.61
C GLY A 107 1.26 -6.61 -4.18
N ALA A 108 1.52 -6.15 -2.95
CA ALA A 108 0.98 -4.87 -2.46
C ALA A 108 1.52 -3.67 -3.27
N ILE A 109 2.81 -3.68 -3.62
CA ILE A 109 3.42 -2.68 -4.51
C ILE A 109 2.84 -2.78 -5.92
N HIS A 110 2.73 -4.00 -6.45
CA HIS A 110 2.16 -4.25 -7.77
C HIS A 110 0.73 -3.72 -7.88
N LEU A 111 -0.12 -3.95 -6.87
CA LEU A 111 -1.48 -3.44 -6.81
C LEU A 111 -1.49 -1.90 -6.82
N LEU A 112 -0.71 -1.24 -5.96
CA LEU A 112 -0.66 0.23 -5.94
C LEU A 112 -0.20 0.76 -7.30
N MET A 113 0.84 0.18 -7.90
CA MET A 113 1.32 0.60 -9.22
C MET A 113 0.27 0.40 -10.31
N ALA A 114 -0.46 -0.72 -10.31
CA ALA A 114 -1.52 -0.98 -11.27
C ALA A 114 -2.68 0.04 -11.18
N LEU A 115 -2.95 0.54 -9.97
CA LEU A 115 -3.95 1.57 -9.72
C LEU A 115 -3.50 2.97 -10.18
N LEU A 116 -2.19 3.25 -10.15
CA LEU A 116 -1.62 4.55 -10.49
C LEU A 116 -1.18 4.67 -11.96
N CYS A 117 -0.73 3.57 -12.59
CA CYS A 117 -0.20 3.55 -13.95
C CYS A 117 -1.23 3.05 -14.96
N LYS A 118 -0.98 3.29 -16.26
CA LYS A 118 -1.77 2.69 -17.33
C LYS A 118 -1.44 1.22 -17.45
N VAL A 119 -2.46 0.40 -17.30
CA VAL A 119 -2.34 -1.06 -17.38
C VAL A 119 -3.34 -1.67 -18.34
N LYS A 120 -3.02 -2.87 -18.82
CA LYS A 120 -3.94 -3.76 -19.50
C LYS A 120 -4.10 -5.03 -18.69
N ILE A 121 -5.36 -5.40 -18.46
CA ILE A 121 -5.72 -6.62 -17.76
C ILE A 121 -5.89 -7.76 -18.75
N HIS A 122 -5.08 -8.80 -18.59
CA HIS A 122 -5.13 -10.04 -19.35
C HIS A 122 -5.90 -11.09 -18.56
N ARG A 123 -6.86 -11.76 -19.20
CA ARG A 123 -7.69 -12.80 -18.57
C ARG A 123 -7.47 -14.13 -19.27
N ARG A 124 -7.22 -15.19 -18.50
CA ARG A 124 -7.10 -16.57 -18.98
C ARG A 124 -7.79 -17.53 -18.00
N GLY A 125 -9.02 -17.92 -18.32
CA GLY A 125 -9.83 -18.74 -17.41
C GLY A 125 -10.13 -17.98 -16.12
N ALA A 126 -9.80 -18.58 -14.97
CA ALA A 126 -9.94 -17.95 -13.66
C ALA A 126 -8.74 -17.06 -13.26
N SER A 127 -7.70 -16.98 -14.11
CA SER A 127 -6.49 -16.22 -13.81
C SER A 127 -6.52 -14.87 -14.52
N THR A 128 -6.11 -13.84 -13.77
CA THR A 128 -5.91 -12.49 -14.29
C THR A 128 -4.44 -12.09 -14.17
N GLY A 129 -3.92 -11.35 -15.14
CA GLY A 129 -2.59 -10.76 -15.12
C GLY A 129 -2.61 -9.30 -15.55
N THR A 130 -1.65 -8.52 -15.06
CA THR A 130 -1.56 -7.08 -15.33
C THR A 130 -0.32 -6.78 -16.15
N GLU A 131 -0.50 -6.12 -17.29
CA GLU A 131 0.58 -5.57 -18.11
C GLU A 131 0.66 -4.06 -17.89
N PHE A 132 1.84 -3.57 -17.50
CA PHE A 132 2.13 -2.13 -17.50
C PHE A 132 2.44 -1.67 -18.92
N LEU A 133 1.65 -0.73 -19.44
CA LEU A 133 1.73 -0.32 -20.84
C LEU A 133 2.91 0.60 -21.15
N ASP A 134 3.40 1.32 -20.14
CA ASP A 134 4.54 2.23 -20.25
C ASP A 134 5.50 2.05 -19.07
N ARG A 135 6.68 1.50 -19.36
CA ARG A 135 7.74 1.30 -18.37
C ARG A 135 8.34 2.60 -17.83
N TYR A 136 8.30 3.69 -18.61
CA TYR A 136 8.79 4.99 -18.17
C TYR A 136 7.78 5.66 -17.24
N GLU A 137 6.48 5.50 -17.50
CA GLU A 137 5.43 5.92 -16.56
C GLU A 137 5.58 5.19 -15.22
N LEU A 138 5.73 3.86 -15.24
CA LEU A 138 5.95 3.06 -14.04
C LEU A 138 7.17 3.53 -13.24
N ALA A 139 8.33 3.67 -13.92
CA ALA A 139 9.56 4.13 -13.28
C ALA A 139 9.41 5.55 -12.70
N ALA A 140 8.75 6.46 -13.42
CA ALA A 140 8.51 7.83 -12.96
C ALA A 140 7.59 7.86 -11.73
N GLN A 141 6.53 7.04 -11.71
CA GLN A 141 5.63 6.94 -10.54
C GLN A 141 6.35 6.41 -9.31
N MET A 142 7.21 5.39 -9.46
CA MET A 142 8.03 4.89 -8.36
C MET A 142 9.01 5.95 -7.85
N ALA A 143 9.74 6.59 -8.74
CA ALA A 143 10.70 7.64 -8.38
C ALA A 143 10.04 8.80 -7.63
N ASP A 144 8.85 9.23 -8.08
CA ASP A 144 8.06 10.26 -7.41
C ASP A 144 7.64 9.84 -5.99
N LEU A 145 7.15 8.61 -5.81
CA LEU A 145 6.77 8.11 -4.48
C LEU A 145 7.97 7.97 -3.54
N PHE A 146 9.12 7.50 -4.02
CA PHE A 146 10.35 7.47 -3.21
C PHE A 146 10.77 8.89 -2.81
N GLN A 147 10.86 9.79 -3.79
CA GLN A 147 11.31 11.17 -3.54
C GLN A 147 10.40 11.88 -2.54
N ARG A 148 9.08 11.79 -2.70
CA ARG A 148 8.13 12.41 -1.77
C ARG A 148 8.10 11.69 -0.41
N GLY A 149 8.35 10.39 -0.39
CA GLY A 149 8.43 9.58 0.83
C GLY A 149 9.62 9.95 1.73
N ASN A 150 10.73 10.43 1.15
CA ASN A 150 11.97 10.74 1.87
C ASN A 150 11.82 11.79 2.99
N ALA A 151 10.82 12.67 2.91
CA ALA A 151 10.55 13.65 3.98
C ALA A 151 10.31 12.98 5.35
N MET A 152 9.73 11.78 5.36
CA MET A 152 9.56 11.00 6.60
C MET A 152 10.91 10.51 7.15
N PHE A 153 11.84 10.14 6.26
CA PHE A 153 13.16 9.66 6.66
C PHE A 153 13.96 10.77 7.33
N GLU A 154 13.91 11.98 6.76
CA GLU A 154 14.50 13.18 7.38
C GLU A 154 13.87 13.48 8.74
N ALA A 155 12.53 13.48 8.82
CA ALA A 155 11.79 13.78 10.06
C ALA A 155 12.10 12.78 11.19
N PHE A 156 12.29 11.51 10.86
CA PHE A 156 12.52 10.44 11.84
C PHE A 156 13.99 10.05 11.99
N GLY A 157 14.90 10.67 11.22
CA GLY A 157 16.32 10.36 11.21
C GLY A 157 16.65 8.96 10.69
N ILE A 158 15.81 8.39 9.81
CA ILE A 158 16.08 7.11 9.15
C ILE A 158 17.33 7.30 8.28
N SER A 159 18.29 6.40 8.42
CA SER A 159 19.57 6.53 7.71
C SER A 159 19.43 6.30 6.22
N GLU A 160 20.34 6.88 5.43
CA GLU A 160 20.38 6.66 3.98
C GLU A 160 20.48 5.17 3.64
N GLY A 161 21.25 4.39 4.41
CA GLY A 161 21.36 2.94 4.20
C GLY A 161 20.07 2.17 4.47
N GLU A 162 19.28 2.56 5.49
CA GLU A 162 17.95 1.97 5.74
C GLU A 162 16.97 2.32 4.62
N ALA A 163 16.97 3.58 4.16
CA ALA A 163 16.13 4.05 3.08
C ALA A 163 16.48 3.38 1.74
N GLU A 164 17.77 3.25 1.42
CA GLU A 164 18.28 2.58 0.22
C GLU A 164 17.92 1.10 0.22
N ALA A 165 18.15 0.38 1.32
CA ALA A 165 17.77 -1.03 1.44
C ALA A 165 16.26 -1.25 1.23
N SER A 166 15.42 -0.37 1.80
CA SER A 166 13.97 -0.43 1.57
C SER A 166 13.60 -0.11 0.12
N CYS A 167 14.31 0.81 -0.54
CA CYS A 167 14.10 1.17 -1.94
C CYS A 167 14.44 0.00 -2.88
N GLU A 168 15.59 -0.64 -2.66
CA GLU A 168 16.03 -1.81 -3.42
C GLU A 168 15.04 -2.98 -3.28
N SER A 169 14.62 -3.28 -2.04
CA SER A 169 13.61 -4.29 -1.73
C SER A 169 12.28 -4.02 -2.46
N ALA A 170 11.81 -2.76 -2.43
CA ALA A 170 10.60 -2.36 -3.15
C ALA A 170 10.72 -2.47 -4.67
N CYS A 171 11.89 -2.14 -5.24
CA CYS A 171 12.13 -2.24 -6.67
C CYS A 171 12.16 -3.70 -7.15
N ALA A 172 12.72 -4.61 -6.35
CA ALA A 172 12.81 -6.03 -6.69
C ALA A 172 11.44 -6.69 -6.89
N GLU A 173 10.39 -6.20 -6.23
CA GLU A 173 9.01 -6.74 -6.33
C GLU A 173 8.36 -6.55 -7.71
N LEU A 174 8.86 -5.64 -8.53
CA LEU A 174 8.32 -5.36 -9.86
C LEU A 174 9.18 -5.94 -10.99
N VAL A 175 10.29 -6.60 -10.65
CA VAL A 175 11.13 -7.33 -11.60
C VAL A 175 10.53 -8.73 -11.80
N PRO A 176 10.37 -9.21 -13.05
CA PRO A 176 9.90 -10.55 -13.35
C PRO A 176 10.78 -11.68 -12.80
#